data_AF-H9UMR6-F1
#
_entry.id   AF-H9UMR6-F1
#
_cell.length_a   1.000
_cell.length_b   1.000
_cell.length_c   1.000
_cell.angle_alpha   90.00
_cell.angle_beta   90.00
_cell.angle_gamma   90.00
#
_symmetry.space_group_name_H-M   'P 1'
#
loop_
_entity.id
_entity.type
_entity.pdbx_description
1 polymer ?
#
loop_
_entity_poly.entity_id
_entity_poly.type
_entity_poly.pdbx_seq_one_letter_code
_entity_poly.pdbx_strand_id
1 'polypeptide(L)' 'MAAGKVSKNARREGAKELTSKWGGKITMKSVFENGKMRHFAVCDKTGNQARKPRDLM' A
#
# COMPACT_ATOMS: atom_id res chain seq x y z
N MET A 1 -18.69 15.47 28.50
CA MET A 1 -18.46 14.65 27.30
C MET A 1 -16.98 14.25 27.29
N ALA A 2 -16.66 13.05 27.77
CA ALA A 2 -15.27 12.61 27.90
C ALA A 2 -14.74 12.16 26.53
N ALA A 3 -13.82 12.92 25.94
CA ALA A 3 -13.02 12.45 24.83
C ALA A 3 -12.08 11.35 25.36
N GLY A 4 -12.45 10.09 25.13
CA GLY A 4 -11.61 8.94 25.47
C GLY A 4 -10.22 9.15 24.90
N LYS A 5 -9.20 9.08 25.76
CA LYS A 5 -7.79 9.29 25.37
C LYS A 5 -7.46 8.28 24.27
N VAL A 6 -7.41 8.75 23.03
CA VAL A 6 -6.93 7.97 21.88
C VAL A 6 -5.56 7.42 22.28
N SER A 7 -5.44 6.09 22.32
CA SER A 7 -4.22 5.39 22.71
C SER A 7 -3.03 5.92 21.90
N LYS A 8 -1.84 6.06 22.52
CA LYS A 8 -0.62 6.47 21.81
C LYS A 8 -0.27 5.51 20.65
N ASN A 9 -0.77 4.27 20.70
CA ASN A 9 -0.66 3.25 19.64
C ASN A 9 -1.68 3.41 18.50
N ALA A 10 -2.67 4.29 18.62
CA ALA A 10 -3.61 4.59 17.54
C ALA A 10 -3.02 5.59 16.52
N ARG A 11 -1.80 6.08 16.77
CA ARG A 11 -1.02 6.84 15.79
C ARG A 11 -0.55 5.88 14.70
N ARG A 12 -1.38 5.67 13.68
CA ARG A 12 -0.93 5.10 12.41
C ARG A 12 -0.07 6.18 11.75
N GLU A 13 1.26 6.05 11.81
CA GLU A 13 2.14 6.84 10.94
C GLU A 13 1.57 6.75 9.53
N GLY A 14 1.29 7.93 8.94
CA GLY A 14 0.55 8.07 7.69
C GLY A 14 1.09 7.14 6.61
N ALA A 15 0.23 6.75 5.67
CA ALA A 15 0.61 5.91 4.55
C ALA A 15 1.84 6.52 3.83
N LYS A 16 3.04 5.99 4.10
CA LYS A 16 4.26 6.41 3.41
C LYS A 16 4.02 6.13 1.93
N GLU A 17 4.11 7.16 1.11
CA GLU A 17 4.05 7.01 -0.33
C GLU A 17 5.24 6.16 -0.75
N LEU A 18 4.96 4.97 -1.25
CA LEU A 18 5.98 4.01 -1.65
C LEU A 18 6.43 4.39 -3.06
N THR A 19 7.69 4.80 -3.20
CA THR A 19 8.31 5.11 -4.48
C THR A 19 8.98 3.86 -5.04
N SER A 20 8.87 3.64 -6.34
CA SER A 20 9.54 2.55 -7.04
C SER A 20 10.98 2.93 -7.42
N LYS A 21 11.84 1.94 -7.70
CA LYS A 21 13.20 2.18 -8.20
C LYS A 21 13.26 2.99 -9.50
N TRP A 22 12.14 3.03 -10.23
CA TRP A 22 12.00 3.78 -11.48
C TRP A 22 11.48 5.22 -11.27
N GLY A 23 11.26 5.62 -10.02
CA GLY A 23 10.73 6.93 -9.64
C GLY A 23 9.23 7.08 -9.88
N GLY A 24 8.47 5.98 -9.88
CA GLY A 24 7.01 5.99 -9.97
C GLY A 24 6.36 5.68 -8.63
N LYS A 25 5.11 6.11 -8.44
CA LYS A 25 4.33 5.75 -7.26
C LYS A 25 3.93 4.28 -7.32
N ILE A 26 4.11 3.55 -6.23
CA ILE A 26 3.64 2.17 -6.09
C ILE A 26 2.22 2.21 -5.50
N THR A 27 1.26 1.80 -6.30
CA THR A 27 -0.14 1.67 -5.91
C THR A 27 -0.43 0.22 -5.55
N MET A 28 -0.93 -0.04 -4.35
CA MET A 28 -1.48 -1.35 -4.01
C MET A 28 -2.85 -1.53 -4.65
N LYS A 29 -3.00 -2.58 -5.45
CA LYS A 29 -4.26 -3.02 -6.04
C LYS A 29 -4.66 -4.37 -5.45
N SER A 30 -5.96 -4.55 -5.29
CA SER A 30 -6.55 -5.81 -4.82
C SER A 30 -7.56 -6.24 -5.87
N VAL A 31 -7.33 -7.39 -6.52
CA VAL A 31 -8.28 -7.98 -7.47
C VAL A 31 -8.93 -9.19 -6.83
N PHE A 32 -10.24 -9.30 -7.02
CA PHE A 32 -11.01 -10.44 -6.57
C PHE A 32 -11.22 -11.35 -7.78
N GLU A 33 -10.53 -12.48 -7.81
CA GLU A 33 -10.59 -13.40 -8.94
C GLU A 33 -10.89 -14.81 -8.43
N ASN A 34 -11.93 -15.43 -8.99
CA ASN A 34 -12.36 -16.80 -8.68
C ASN A 34 -12.56 -17.08 -7.17
N GLY A 35 -13.16 -16.11 -6.45
CA GLY A 35 -13.44 -16.20 -5.02
C GLY A 35 -12.22 -15.94 -4.11
N LYS A 36 -11.06 -15.57 -4.66
CA LYS A 36 -9.85 -15.28 -3.89
C LYS A 36 -9.42 -13.83 -4.09
N MET A 37 -9.14 -13.14 -2.99
CA MET A 37 -8.57 -11.80 -2.99
C MET A 37 -7.06 -11.89 -3.25
N ARG A 38 -6.58 -11.26 -4.32
CA ARG A 38 -5.15 -11.16 -4.65
C ARG A 38 -4.71 -9.71 -4.50
N HIS A 39 -3.74 -9.49 -3.62
CA HIS A 39 -3.09 -8.20 -3.46
C HIS A 39 -1.81 -8.17 -4.29
N PHE A 40 -1.61 -7.08 -5.02
CA PHE A 40 -0.42 -6.83 -5.82
C PHE A 40 -0.10 -5.34 -5.81
N ALA A 41 1.18 -5.03 -5.91
CA ALA A 41 1.69 -3.70 -6.04
C ALA A 41 1.91 -3.40 -7.52
N VAL A 42 1.57 -2.19 -7.98
CA VAL A 42 1.77 -1.75 -9.36
C VAL A 42 2.49 -0.41 -9.36
N CYS A 43 3.56 -0.30 -10.14
CA CYS A 43 4.22 0.98 -10.38
C CYS A 43 3.46 1.75 -11.47
N ASP A 44 3.05 2.98 -11.17
CA ASP A 44 2.28 3.82 -12.09
C ASP A 44 3.05 4.16 -13.37
N LYS A 45 4.35 4.43 -13.23
CA LYS A 45 5.22 4.90 -14.33
C LYS A 45 5.61 3.80 -15.33
N THR A 46 5.88 2.58 -14.84
CA THR A 46 6.38 1.47 -15.67
C THR A 46 5.33 0.38 -15.90
N GLY A 47 4.17 0.45 -15.23
CA GLY A 47 3.15 -0.59 -15.25
C GLY A 47 3.59 -1.90 -14.59
N ASN A 48 4.76 -1.93 -13.95
CA ASN A 48 5.35 -3.16 -13.44
C ASN A 48 4.60 -3.64 -12.20
N GLN A 49 4.30 -4.94 -12.13
CA GLN A 49 3.45 -5.53 -11.10
C GLN A 49 4.26 -6.52 -10.26
N ALA A 50 4.09 -6.48 -8.94
CA ALA A 50 4.75 -7.42 -8.04
C ALA A 50 3.85 -7.82 -6.88
N ARG A 51 4.18 -8.94 -6.21
CA ARG A 51 3.42 -9.40 -5.06
C ARG A 51 3.64 -8.54 -3.82
N LYS A 52 4.85 -7.97 -3.65
CA LYS A 52 5.17 -7.05 -2.55
C LYS A 52 5.68 -5.73 -3.11
N PRO A 53 5.44 -4.59 -2.44
CA PRO A 53 6.00 -3.30 -2.85
C PRO A 53 7.53 -3.27 -2.82
N ARG A 54 8.15 -4.07 -1.93
CA ARG A 54 9.61 -4.17 -1.81
C ARG A 54 10.30 -4.65 -3.10
N ASP A 55 9.60 -5.41 -3.92
CA ASP A 55 10.12 -5.88 -5.21
C ASP A 55 10.09 -4.79 -6.30
N LEU A 56 9.30 -3.72 -6.09
CA LEU A 56 9.19 -2.58 -6.99
C LEU A 56 9.97 -1.35 -6.51
N MET A 57 10.35 -1.31 -5.23
CA MET A 57 11.20 -0.28 -4.63
C MET A 57 12.62 -0.30 -5.17
#